data_AF-A0A8B9RPI6-F1
#
_entry.id   AF-A0A8B9RPI6-F1
#
_cell.length_a   1.000
_cell.length_b   1.000
_cell.length_c   1.000
_cell.angle_alpha   90.00
_cell.angle_beta   90.00
_cell.angle_gamma   90.00
#
_symmetry.space_group_name_H-M   'P 1'
#
loop_
_entity.id
_entity.type
_entity.pdbx_description
1 polymer ?
#
loop_
_entity_poly.entity_id
_entity_poly.type
_entity_poly.pdbx_seq_one_letter_code
_entity_poly.pdbx_strand_id
1 'polypeptide(L)'
;MGLSIYIPSLIILTSVKGNFLGFALTAILAGTSLATLFLLPWSMLPDVVDDFKVKNPSFTDLEPMFYSCFVLCNKFGGGLSNGVSTLALQFVGYQPGACRQNPRVITTLQVLFAPAPIVLLLIGMLLFFFYPINEQRRQQIQTELQKICERTDSAGSLSVKNSHRT
;
A
#
# COMPACT_ATOMS: atom_id res chain seq x y z
N MET A 1 -8.13 9.54 -2.48
CA MET A 1 -9.50 9.04 -2.75
C MET A 1 -9.88 7.87 -1.84
N GLY A 2 -9.17 6.74 -1.87
CA GLY A 2 -9.51 5.57 -1.01
C GLY A 2 -9.47 5.85 0.50
N LEU A 3 -8.50 6.63 0.98
CA LEU A 3 -8.35 6.91 2.41
C LEU A 3 -9.48 7.77 3.00
N SER A 4 -9.91 8.82 2.28
CA SER A 4 -11.00 9.70 2.69
C SER A 4 -12.37 9.00 2.69
N ILE A 5 -12.52 7.91 1.92
CA ILE A 5 -13.74 7.10 1.87
C ILE A 5 -13.76 6.05 3.00
N TYR A 6 -12.60 5.57 3.43
CA TYR A 6 -12.48 4.54 4.45
C TYR A 6 -12.95 5.01 5.85
N ILE A 7 -12.59 6.24 6.25
CA ILE A 7 -12.95 6.80 7.56
C ILE A 7 -14.48 6.94 7.76
N PRO A 8 -15.26 7.57 6.86
CA PRO A 8 -16.71 7.62 6.99
C PRO A 8 -17.37 6.25 6.82
N SER A 9 -16.80 5.37 6.00
CA SER A 9 -17.30 3.99 5.83
C SER A 9 -17.29 3.20 7.15
N LEU A 10 -16.23 3.33 7.95
CA LEU A 10 -16.16 2.71 9.29
C LEU A 10 -17.11 3.34 10.31
N ILE A 11 -17.33 4.66 10.25
CA ILE A 11 -18.30 5.36 11.11
C ILE A 11 -19.73 4.87 10.81
N ILE A 12 -20.09 4.73 9.54
CA ILE A 12 -21.40 4.21 9.11
C ILE A 12 -21.54 2.73 9.49
N LEU A 13 -20.48 1.93 9.35
CA LEU A 13 -20.46 0.52 9.77
C LEU A 13 -20.82 0.33 11.25
N THR A 14 -20.37 1.25 12.12
CA THR A 14 -20.71 1.23 13.56
C THR A 14 -22.12 1.73 13.89
N SER A 15 -22.74 2.50 12.99
CA SER A 15 -24.09 3.07 13.19
C SER A 15 -25.20 2.14 12.69
N VAL A 16 -24.90 1.22 11.75
CA VAL A 16 -25.85 0.24 11.22
C VAL A 16 -25.90 -0.98 12.14
N LYS A 17 -26.65 -0.87 13.24
CA LYS A 17 -26.95 -1.99 14.13
C LYS A 17 -28.35 -2.53 13.81
N GLY A 18 -28.44 -3.53 12.93
CA GLY A 18 -29.69 -4.27 12.65
C GLY A 18 -30.01 -4.52 11.17
N ASN A 19 -29.40 -3.79 10.23
CA ASN A 19 -29.64 -3.97 8.79
C ASN A 19 -28.46 -4.68 8.11
N PHE A 20 -28.58 -5.99 7.88
CA PHE A 20 -27.56 -6.82 7.21
C PHE A 20 -27.13 -6.24 5.85
N LEU A 21 -28.09 -5.70 5.08
CA LEU A 21 -27.81 -5.12 3.77
C LEU A 21 -26.93 -3.85 3.85
N GLY A 22 -27.14 -2.99 4.86
CA GLY A 22 -26.32 -1.79 5.07
C GLY A 22 -24.89 -2.14 5.49
N PHE A 23 -24.72 -3.19 6.30
CA PHE A 23 -23.41 -3.73 6.64
C PHE A 23 -22.69 -4.30 5.42
N ALA A 24 -23.38 -5.06 4.57
CA ALA A 24 -22.78 -5.62 3.35
C ALA A 24 -22.30 -4.54 2.37
N LEU A 25 -23.10 -3.50 2.12
CA LEU A 25 -22.74 -2.41 1.21
C LEU A 25 -21.53 -1.60 1.71
N THR A 26 -21.50 -1.29 3.00
CA THR A 26 -20.36 -0.59 3.62
C THR A 26 -19.10 -1.44 3.62
N ALA A 27 -19.21 -2.75 3.86
CA ALA A 27 -18.08 -3.68 3.76
C ALA A 27 -17.50 -3.75 2.34
N ILE A 28 -18.34 -3.74 1.30
CA ILE A 28 -17.87 -3.72 -0.10
C ILE A 28 -17.10 -2.43 -0.39
N LEU A 29 -17.61 -1.27 0.02
CA LEU A 29 -16.91 0.02 -0.14
C LEU A 29 -15.59 0.10 0.63
N ALA A 30 -15.56 -0.42 1.86
CA ALA A 30 -14.34 -0.52 2.64
C ALA A 30 -13.32 -1.46 1.97
N GLY A 31 -13.79 -2.58 1.42
CA GLY A 31 -12.98 -3.55 0.70
C GLY A 31 -12.33 -2.97 -0.57
N THR A 32 -13.08 -2.23 -1.39
CA THR A 32 -12.52 -1.59 -2.60
C THR A 32 -11.48 -0.52 -2.25
N SER A 33 -11.72 0.23 -1.16
CA SER A 33 -10.76 1.21 -0.65
C SER A 33 -9.46 0.54 -0.19
N LEU A 34 -9.56 -0.56 0.55
CA LEU A 34 -8.41 -1.32 1.03
C LEU A 34 -7.64 -1.99 -0.12
N ALA A 35 -8.34 -2.49 -1.13
CA ALA A 35 -7.72 -3.04 -2.34
C ALA A 35 -6.89 -1.97 -3.08
N THR A 36 -7.42 -0.74 -3.18
CA THR A 36 -6.68 0.37 -3.78
C THR A 36 -5.41 0.70 -2.99
N LEU A 37 -5.51 0.74 -1.66
CA LEU A 37 -4.38 0.99 -0.77
C LEU A 37 -3.32 -0.12 -0.83
N PHE A 38 -3.76 -1.37 -1.03
CA PHE A 38 -2.84 -2.49 -1.18
C PHE A 38 -2.12 -2.45 -2.53
N LEU A 39 -2.84 -2.13 -3.62
CA LEU A 39 -2.24 -2.05 -4.96
C LEU A 39 -1.29 -0.87 -5.12
N LEU A 40 -1.51 0.23 -4.40
CA LEU A 40 -0.75 1.47 -4.58
C LEU A 40 0.75 1.34 -4.28
N PRO A 41 1.22 0.73 -3.17
CA PRO A 41 2.64 0.46 -2.95
C PRO A 41 3.23 -0.48 -4.01
N TRP A 42 2.48 -1.48 -4.46
CA TRP A 42 2.93 -2.44 -5.48
C TRP A 42 3.12 -1.79 -6.84
N SER A 43 2.25 -0.88 -7.24
CA SER A 43 2.38 -0.15 -8.51
C SER A 43 3.42 0.97 -8.44
N MET A 44 3.62 1.58 -7.28
CA MET A 44 4.63 2.64 -7.08
C MET A 44 6.04 2.09 -6.91
N LEU A 45 6.19 0.81 -6.53
CA LEU A 45 7.50 0.18 -6.35
C LEU A 45 8.38 0.25 -7.62
N PRO A 46 7.93 -0.18 -8.81
CA PRO A 46 8.73 -0.05 -10.03
C PRO A 46 9.00 1.41 -10.41
N ASP A 47 8.06 2.32 -10.20
CA ASP A 47 8.24 3.76 -10.49
C ASP A 47 9.40 4.36 -9.67
N VAL A 48 9.53 3.99 -8.39
CA VAL A 48 10.62 4.48 -7.51
C VAL A 48 11.95 3.85 -7.87
N VAL A 49 11.94 2.58 -8.22
CA VAL A 49 13.14 1.86 -8.67
C VAL A 49 13.69 2.47 -9.97
N ASP A 50 12.81 2.84 -10.91
CA ASP A 50 13.19 3.50 -12.15
C ASP A 50 13.75 4.92 -11.92
N ASP A 51 13.11 5.76 -11.08
CA ASP A 51 13.65 7.10 -10.70
C ASP A 51 15.04 6.99 -10.05
N PHE A 52 15.26 5.96 -9.22
CA PHE A 52 16.55 5.74 -8.58
C PHE A 52 17.64 5.35 -9.59
N LYS A 53 17.32 4.52 -10.59
CA LYS A 53 18.24 4.13 -11.67
C LYS A 53 18.64 5.31 -12.53
N VAL A 54 17.69 6.19 -12.88
CA VAL A 54 17.96 7.42 -13.66
C VAL A 54 18.89 8.38 -12.90
N LYS A 55 18.71 8.53 -11.59
CA LYS A 55 19.55 9.42 -10.76
C LYS A 55 20.93 8.84 -10.46
N ASN A 56 21.09 7.51 -10.47
CA ASN A 56 22.32 6.83 -10.08
C ASN A 56 22.73 5.79 -11.15
N PRO A 57 23.27 6.23 -12.30
CA PRO A 57 23.66 5.33 -13.39
C PRO A 57 24.79 4.34 -13.02
N SER A 58 25.48 4.56 -11.90
CA SER A 58 26.52 3.64 -11.37
C SER A 58 25.96 2.49 -10.53
N PHE A 59 24.67 2.51 -10.14
CA PHE A 59 24.06 1.55 -9.22
C PHE A 59 22.82 0.87 -9.83
N THR A 60 22.96 0.35 -11.04
CA THR A 60 21.87 -0.24 -11.84
C THR A 60 21.32 -1.56 -11.28
N ASP A 61 22.12 -2.30 -10.49
CA ASP A 61 21.78 -3.67 -10.03
C ASP A 61 21.09 -3.73 -8.64
N LEU A 62 20.56 -2.61 -8.12
CA LEU A 62 19.89 -2.58 -6.81
C LEU A 62 18.41 -3.00 -6.84
N GLU A 63 17.82 -3.20 -8.01
CA GLU A 63 16.46 -3.73 -8.23
C GLU A 63 16.08 -4.90 -7.28
N PRO A 64 16.87 -6.00 -7.20
CA PRO A 64 16.55 -7.13 -6.34
C PRO A 64 16.64 -6.80 -4.84
N MET A 65 17.50 -5.86 -4.42
CA MET A 65 17.59 -5.45 -3.02
C MET A 65 16.36 -4.68 -2.57
N PHE A 66 15.86 -3.75 -3.39
CA PHE A 66 14.62 -3.02 -3.10
C PHE A 66 13.42 -3.97 -3.01
N TYR A 67 13.30 -4.88 -3.97
CA TYR A 67 12.22 -5.88 -3.96
C TYR A 67 12.29 -6.78 -2.72
N SER A 68 13.48 -7.30 -2.40
CA SER A 68 13.70 -8.18 -1.25
C SER A 68 13.43 -7.47 0.07
N CYS A 69 13.88 -6.22 0.23
CA CYS A 69 13.58 -5.38 1.39
C CYS A 69 12.08 -5.11 1.51
N PHE A 70 11.40 -4.78 0.40
CA PHE A 70 9.97 -4.53 0.39
C PHE A 70 9.16 -5.74 0.88
N VAL A 71 9.43 -6.94 0.36
CA VAL A 71 8.71 -8.15 0.78
C VAL A 71 9.08 -8.58 2.20
N LEU A 72 10.32 -8.36 2.63
CA LEU A 72 10.77 -8.60 4.00
C LEU A 72 10.04 -7.69 4.99
N CYS A 73 9.97 -6.39 4.70
CA CYS A 73 9.25 -5.40 5.50
C CYS A 73 7.75 -5.73 5.58
N ASN A 74 7.13 -6.20 4.49
CA ASN A 74 5.73 -6.65 4.52
C ASN A 74 5.54 -7.87 5.43
N LYS A 75 6.41 -8.89 5.32
CA LYS A 75 6.35 -10.08 6.19
C LYS A 75 6.61 -9.71 7.65
N PHE A 76 7.57 -8.83 7.90
CA PHE A 76 7.90 -8.35 9.24
C PHE A 76 6.76 -7.53 9.85
N GLY A 77 6.17 -6.60 9.09
CA GLY A 77 5.02 -5.80 9.53
C GLY A 77 3.79 -6.66 9.83
N GLY A 78 3.48 -7.63 8.97
CA GLY A 78 2.41 -8.60 9.21
C GLY A 78 2.67 -9.47 10.46
N GLY A 79 3.89 -9.97 10.61
CA GLY A 79 4.30 -10.75 11.79
C GLY A 79 4.26 -9.93 13.08
N LEU A 80 4.76 -8.70 13.05
CA LEU A 80 4.77 -7.78 14.19
C LEU A 80 3.33 -7.42 14.59
N SER A 81 2.46 -7.11 13.64
CA SER A 81 1.04 -6.83 13.89
C SER A 81 0.33 -8.00 14.56
N ASN A 82 0.52 -9.22 14.04
CA ASN A 82 -0.06 -10.43 14.65
C ASN A 82 0.52 -10.72 16.03
N GLY A 83 1.83 -10.51 16.22
CA GLY A 83 2.51 -10.69 17.50
C GLY A 83 1.99 -9.72 18.56
N VAL A 84 1.94 -8.42 18.24
CA VAL A 84 1.38 -7.37 19.12
C VAL A 84 -0.08 -7.68 19.45
N SER A 85 -0.86 -8.11 18.47
CA SER A 85 -2.28 -8.45 18.68
C SER A 85 -2.45 -9.61 19.65
N THR A 86 -1.64 -10.66 19.49
CA THR A 86 -1.65 -11.85 20.35
C THR A 86 -1.20 -11.51 21.77
N LEU A 87 -0.13 -10.72 21.92
CA LEU A 87 0.35 -10.26 23.22
C LEU A 87 -0.71 -9.41 23.92
N ALA A 88 -1.34 -8.46 23.21
CA ALA A 88 -2.40 -7.64 23.77
C ALA A 88 -3.57 -8.48 24.29
N LEU A 89 -3.97 -9.52 23.57
CA LEU A 89 -5.02 -10.46 23.99
C LEU A 89 -4.61 -11.29 25.22
N GLN A 90 -3.35 -11.75 25.27
CA GLN A 90 -2.80 -12.47 26.42
C GLN A 90 -2.78 -11.58 27.68
N PHE A 91 -2.34 -10.32 27.57
CA PHE A 91 -2.31 -9.37 28.69
C PHE A 91 -3.70 -9.06 29.28
N VAL A 92 -4.74 -9.07 28.46
CA VAL A 92 -6.13 -8.81 28.90
C VAL A 92 -6.82 -10.08 29.44
N GLY A 93 -6.10 -11.22 29.46
CA GLY A 93 -6.61 -12.47 30.00
C GLY A 93 -7.62 -13.15 29.09
N TYR A 94 -7.43 -13.08 27.77
CA TYR A 94 -8.28 -13.77 26.80
C TYR A 94 -8.29 -15.29 27.06
N GLN A 95 -9.42 -15.83 27.49
CA GLN A 95 -9.65 -17.28 27.61
C GLN A 95 -10.47 -17.78 26.42
N PRO A 96 -9.86 -18.53 25.48
CA PRO A 96 -10.61 -19.14 24.38
C PRO A 96 -11.60 -20.17 24.93
N GLY A 97 -12.89 -20.00 24.61
CA GLY A 97 -13.96 -20.93 25.00
C GLY A 97 -14.71 -20.59 26.30
N ALA A 98 -14.40 -19.49 26.99
CA ALA A 98 -15.20 -19.05 28.13
C ALA A 98 -16.58 -18.55 27.69
N CYS A 99 -17.66 -19.02 28.33
CA CYS A 99 -19.04 -18.62 28.02
C CYS A 99 -19.32 -17.12 28.22
N ARG A 100 -18.49 -16.42 29.00
CA ARG A 100 -18.64 -14.98 29.28
C ARG A 100 -17.27 -14.31 29.24
N GLN A 101 -16.96 -13.65 28.12
CA GLN A 101 -15.73 -12.86 27.99
C GLN A 101 -15.83 -11.55 28.77
N ASN A 102 -14.72 -11.14 29.36
CA ASN A 102 -14.61 -9.87 30.08
C ASN A 102 -14.84 -8.71 29.09
N PRO A 103 -15.66 -7.68 29.39
CA PRO A 103 -15.88 -6.53 28.51
C PRO A 103 -14.58 -5.87 28.01
N ARG A 104 -13.51 -5.92 28.80
CA ARG A 104 -12.18 -5.40 28.41
C ARG A 104 -11.63 -6.08 27.15
N VAL A 105 -11.82 -7.39 26.99
CA VAL A 105 -11.37 -8.16 25.81
C VAL A 105 -12.07 -7.66 24.54
N ILE A 106 -13.39 -7.44 24.63
CA ILE A 106 -14.22 -7.00 23.50
C ILE A 106 -13.77 -5.61 23.04
N THR A 107 -13.53 -4.70 23.99
CA THR A 107 -13.02 -3.36 23.68
C THR A 107 -11.63 -3.42 23.06
N THR A 108 -10.71 -4.24 23.60
CA THR A 108 -9.37 -4.42 23.00
C THR A 108 -9.44 -4.94 21.57
N LEU A 109 -10.31 -5.91 21.30
CA LEU A 109 -10.52 -6.46 19.96
C LEU A 109 -11.07 -5.40 19.00
N GLN A 110 -12.06 -4.62 19.42
CA GLN A 110 -12.60 -3.51 18.63
C GLN A 110 -11.53 -2.46 18.31
N VAL A 111 -10.66 -2.14 19.28
CA VAL A 111 -9.56 -1.18 19.11
C VAL A 111 -8.50 -1.71 18.13
N LEU A 112 -8.21 -3.01 18.17
CA LEU A 112 -7.27 -3.64 17.24
C LEU A 112 -7.76 -3.63 15.79
N PHE A 113 -9.07 -3.82 15.57
CA PHE A 113 -9.62 -3.97 14.22
C PHE A 113 -10.01 -2.68 13.52
N ALA A 114 -10.29 -1.60 14.26
CA ALA A 114 -10.74 -0.33 13.67
C ALA A 114 -9.75 0.84 13.88
N PRO A 115 -9.51 1.35 15.10
CA PRO A 115 -8.63 2.50 15.27
C PRO A 115 -7.16 2.19 14.99
N ALA A 116 -6.65 0.98 15.26
CA ALA A 116 -5.27 0.64 14.93
C ALA A 116 -4.96 0.75 13.41
N PRO A 117 -5.73 0.13 12.48
CA PRO A 117 -5.50 0.32 11.06
C PRO A 117 -5.77 1.76 10.60
N ILE A 118 -6.74 2.48 11.19
CA ILE A 118 -6.97 3.91 10.88
C ILE A 118 -5.73 4.75 11.21
N VAL A 119 -5.16 4.60 12.41
CA VAL A 119 -3.98 5.37 12.84
C VAL A 119 -2.78 5.03 11.96
N LEU A 120 -2.57 3.75 11.65
CA LEU A 120 -1.49 3.32 10.77
C LEU A 120 -1.63 3.92 9.36
N LEU A 121 -2.85 3.99 8.85
CA LEU A 121 -3.15 4.64 7.57
C LEU A 121 -2.98 6.16 7.62
N LEU A 122 -3.33 6.83 8.72
CA LEU A 122 -3.08 8.26 8.90
C LEU A 122 -1.59 8.57 8.94
N ILE A 123 -0.79 7.74 9.62
CA ILE A 123 0.68 7.85 9.60
C ILE A 123 1.20 7.63 8.17
N GLY A 124 0.69 6.62 7.47
CA GLY A 124 1.04 6.36 6.06
C GLY A 124 0.71 7.55 5.16
N MET A 125 -0.44 8.19 5.35
CA MET A 125 -0.82 9.41 4.63
C MET A 125 0.08 10.59 4.99
N LEU A 126 0.41 10.75 6.26
CA LEU A 126 1.30 11.82 6.70
C LEU A 126 2.70 11.64 6.10
N LEU A 127 3.22 10.41 6.07
CA LEU A 127 4.46 10.09 5.37
C LEU A 127 4.35 10.37 3.88
N PHE A 128 3.22 10.04 3.24
CA PHE A 128 2.98 10.37 1.83
C PHE A 128 2.93 11.89 1.57
N PHE A 129 2.44 12.66 2.53
CA PHE A 129 2.40 14.12 2.45
C PHE A 129 3.79 14.74 2.70
N PHE A 130 4.56 14.17 3.63
CA PHE A 130 5.93 14.58 3.95
C PHE A 130 6.95 14.06 2.94
N TYR A 131 6.56 13.11 2.10
CA TYR A 131 7.30 12.61 0.95
C TYR A 131 6.74 13.30 -0.31
N PRO A 132 7.13 14.55 -0.61
CA PRO A 132 6.63 15.25 -1.78
C PRO A 132 7.18 14.52 -3.03
N ILE A 133 6.42 13.55 -3.54
CA ILE A 133 6.43 13.25 -4.97
C ILE A 133 5.83 14.50 -5.61
N ASN A 134 6.68 15.51 -5.81
CA ASN A 134 6.36 16.66 -6.62
C ASN A 134 5.84 16.12 -7.95
N GLU A 135 4.64 16.52 -8.34
CA GLU A 135 4.06 16.30 -9.66
C GLU A 135 5.07 16.62 -10.78
N GLN A 136 5.97 17.57 -10.52
CA GLN A 136 7.12 17.90 -11.37
C GLN A 136 8.08 16.72 -11.63
N ARG A 137 8.35 15.86 -10.64
CA ARG A 137 9.21 14.67 -10.83
C ARG A 137 8.49 13.60 -11.64
N ARG A 138 7.17 13.42 -11.45
CA ARG A 138 6.35 12.51 -12.28
C ARG A 138 6.31 12.95 -13.74
N GLN A 139 6.16 14.26 -14.00
CA GLN A 139 6.21 14.82 -15.35
C GLN A 139 7.62 14.71 -15.96
N GLN A 140 8.68 14.94 -15.17
CA GLN A 140 10.06 14.76 -15.63
C GLN A 140 10.37 13.31 -16.01
N ILE A 141 9.98 12.34 -15.19
CA ILE A 141 10.17 10.90 -15.48
C ILE A 141 9.41 10.48 -16.75
N GLN A 142 8.16 10.93 -16.93
CA GLN A 142 7.42 10.65 -18.17
C GLN A 142 8.08 11.27 -19.41
N THR A 143 8.64 12.48 -19.26
CA THR A 143 9.34 13.17 -20.37
C THR A 143 10.67 12.48 -20.70
N GLU A 144 11.40 11.99 -19.69
CA GLU A 144 12.65 11.23 -19.86
C GLU A 144 12.37 9.84 -20.48
N LEU A 145 11.33 9.14 -20.03
CA LEU A 145 10.90 7.85 -20.60
C LEU A 145 10.46 7.97 -22.06
N GLN A 146 9.71 9.02 -22.42
CA GLN A 146 9.35 9.28 -23.82
C GLN A 146 10.59 9.48 -24.69
N LYS A 147 11.60 10.23 -24.21
CA LYS A 147 12.85 10.43 -24.95
C LYS A 147 13.65 9.13 -25.12
N ILE A 148 13.65 8.26 -24.12
CA ILE A 148 14.31 6.94 -24.20
C ILE A 148 13.56 6.03 -25.19
N CYS A 149 12.23 6.01 -25.17
CA CYS A 149 11.43 5.23 -26.12
C CYS A 149 11.63 5.74 -27.56
N GLU A 150 11.58 7.06 -27.78
CA GLU A 150 11.83 7.67 -29.09
C GLU A 150 13.25 7.41 -29.61
N ARG A 151 14.27 7.43 -28.73
CA ARG A 151 15.63 7.03 -29.12
C ARG A 151 15.71 5.56 -29.50
N THR A 152 14.99 4.69 -28.79
CA THR A 152 14.99 3.24 -29.05
C THR A 152 14.29 2.92 -30.38
N ASP A 153 13.18 3.58 -30.67
CA ASP A 153 12.47 3.45 -31.95
C ASP A 153 13.26 4.07 -33.12
N SER A 154 13.99 5.16 -32.88
CA SER A 154 14.89 5.79 -33.87
C SER A 154 16.12 4.92 -34.16
N ALA A 155 16.70 4.30 -33.13
CA ALA A 155 17.83 3.39 -33.28
C ALA A 155 17.41 2.07 -33.96
N GLY A 156 16.21 1.55 -33.63
CA GLY A 156 15.62 0.39 -34.29
C GLY A 156 15.32 0.63 -35.78
N SER A 157 14.73 1.78 -36.11
CA SER A 157 14.42 2.15 -37.50
C SER A 157 15.67 2.43 -38.37
N LEU A 158 16.74 2.99 -37.78
CA LEU A 158 18.04 3.14 -38.46
C LEU A 158 18.73 1.78 -38.71
N SER A 159 18.64 0.84 -37.77
CA SER A 159 19.21 -0.51 -37.92
C SER A 159 18.46 -1.33 -39.00
N VAL A 160 17.13 -1.26 -39.04
CA VAL A 160 16.30 -1.95 -40.06
C VAL A 160 16.55 -1.38 -41.46
N LYS A 161 16.71 -0.06 -41.59
CA LYS A 161 16.97 0.58 -42.89
C LYS A 161 18.37 0.28 -43.45
N ASN A 162 19.36 0.05 -42.59
CA ASN A 162 20.70 -0.34 -43.02
C ASN A 162 20.81 -1.83 -43.39
N SER A 163 20.01 -2.70 -42.77
CA SER A 163 19.96 -4.14 -43.10
C SER A 163 19.27 -4.46 -44.43
N HIS A 164 18.44 -3.56 -44.96
CA HIS A 164 17.77 -3.72 -46.25
C HIS A 164 18.55 -3.11 -47.43
N ARG A 165 19.69 -2.45 -47.17
CA ARG A 165 20.52 -1.77 -48.18
C ARG A 165 21.81 -2.53 -48.51
N THR A 166 22.05 -3.68 -47.87
CA THR A 166 23.15 -4.62 -48.15
C THR A 166 22.63 -5.87 -48.83
#